data_AF-A0A4R2BUI5-F1
#
_entry.id   AF-A0A4R2BUI5-F1
#
_cell.length_a   1.000
_cell.length_b   1.000
_cell.length_c   1.000
_cell.angle_alpha   90.00
_cell.angle_beta   90.00
_cell.angle_gamma   90.00
#
_symmetry.space_group_name_H-M   'P 1'
#
loop_
_entity.id
_entity.type
_entity.pdbx_description
1 polymer ?
#
loop_
_entity_poly.entity_id
_entity_poly.type
_entity_poly.pdbx_seq_one_letter_code
_entity_poly.pdbx_strand_id
1 'polypeptide(L)'
;MNDDQLSMEEIDVLLRAAVAAPSMHNTQPWRFEVNGHVIDVFLDGSRSLPAEDPTGRAMRIAAGAATFNLRCAAASMGYSSWFGLAPDRYDPDLVARVVIAPTDEPDKELTALSTQIPRRHTSREPLRPVQLTNDDQVALSRAAMAEGAELSWLPAPGDQGRPGSAARHRPPRDRRLAPPRRTRPLGRRRSNDGRRTELCARAQVQQLSIAGTRSGHPASGSDPAQYQLRDRTGAGRAVHRWRHPG
;
A
#
# COMPACT_ATOMS: atom_id res chain seq x y z
N MET A 1 -12.96 -23.18 -15.96
CA MET A 1 -12.74 -22.25 -14.84
C MET A 1 -12.15 -20.99 -15.45
N ASN A 2 -12.60 -19.80 -15.06
CA ASN A 2 -12.11 -18.55 -15.63
C ASN A 2 -10.73 -18.28 -15.01
N ASP A 3 -9.66 -18.71 -15.67
CA ASP A 3 -8.25 -18.42 -15.28
C ASP A 3 -7.86 -16.94 -15.41
N ASP A 4 -8.82 -16.07 -15.77
CA ASP A 4 -8.64 -14.63 -16.02
C ASP A 4 -8.94 -13.76 -14.77
N GLN A 5 -9.24 -14.35 -13.61
CA GLN A 5 -9.55 -13.60 -12.39
C GLN A 5 -8.88 -14.18 -11.16
N LEU A 6 -8.42 -13.29 -10.28
CA LEU A 6 -8.04 -13.65 -8.92
C LEU A 6 -9.27 -14.18 -8.16
N SER A 7 -9.08 -15.27 -7.44
CA SER A 7 -10.08 -15.80 -6.52
C SER A 7 -10.31 -14.85 -5.34
N MET A 8 -11.47 -14.99 -4.69
CA MET A 8 -11.79 -14.17 -3.51
C MET A 8 -10.80 -14.38 -2.36
N GLU A 9 -10.22 -15.57 -2.23
CA GLU A 9 -9.22 -15.88 -1.21
C GLU A 9 -7.90 -15.15 -1.49
N GLU A 10 -7.43 -15.16 -2.75
CA GLU A 10 -6.24 -14.41 -3.15
C GLU A 10 -6.43 -12.91 -2.97
N ILE A 11 -7.61 -12.39 -3.32
CA ILE A 11 -7.96 -10.99 -3.10
C ILE A 11 -7.91 -10.64 -1.61
N ASP A 12 -8.44 -11.50 -0.74
CA ASP A 12 -8.41 -11.28 0.71
C ASP A 12 -6.97 -11.23 1.26
N VAL A 13 -6.11 -12.17 0.84
CA VAL A 13 -4.69 -12.18 1.22
C VAL A 13 -3.99 -10.89 0.80
N LEU A 14 -4.19 -10.46 -0.45
CA LEU A 14 -3.61 -9.24 -1.00
C LEU A 14 -4.07 -8.00 -0.22
N LEU A 15 -5.37 -7.84 -0.03
CA LEU A 15 -5.93 -6.66 0.63
C LEU A 15 -5.61 -6.61 2.12
N ARG A 16 -5.53 -7.75 2.82
CA ARG A 16 -5.06 -7.80 4.22
C ARG A 16 -3.64 -7.30 4.35
N ALA A 17 -2.76 -7.71 3.44
CA ALA A 17 -1.38 -7.22 3.42
C ALA A 17 -1.34 -5.70 3.17
N ALA A 18 -2.12 -5.21 2.20
CA ALA A 18 -2.20 -3.79 1.88
C ALA A 18 -2.65 -2.95 3.09
N VAL A 19 -3.71 -3.38 3.78
CA VAL A 19 -4.29 -2.68 4.94
C VAL A 19 -3.35 -2.69 6.16
N ALA A 20 -2.44 -3.66 6.26
CA ALA A 20 -1.43 -3.70 7.31
C ALA A 20 -0.32 -2.63 7.16
N ALA A 21 -0.31 -1.88 6.07
CA ALA A 21 0.63 -0.78 5.87
C ALA A 21 0.51 0.29 6.98
N PRO A 22 1.63 0.93 7.38
CA PRO A 22 1.57 2.05 8.31
C PRO A 22 0.93 3.28 7.66
N SER A 23 0.14 4.02 8.43
CA SER A 23 -0.43 5.31 8.01
C SER A 23 -0.44 6.30 9.17
N MET A 24 -0.40 7.60 8.86
CA MET A 24 -0.47 8.67 9.86
C MET A 24 -1.78 8.55 10.65
N HIS A 25 -1.68 8.55 11.98
CA HIS A 25 -2.78 8.29 12.93
C HIS A 25 -3.59 7.02 12.62
N ASN A 26 -3.02 6.06 11.88
CA ASN A 26 -3.71 4.88 11.38
C ASN A 26 -5.00 5.21 10.60
N THR A 27 -5.02 6.33 9.88
CA THR A 27 -6.19 6.78 9.09
C THR A 27 -6.53 5.83 7.94
N GLN A 28 -5.55 5.07 7.46
CA GLN A 28 -5.67 4.12 6.34
C GLN A 28 -6.31 4.79 5.10
N PRO A 29 -5.65 5.82 4.54
CA PRO A 29 -6.25 6.75 3.59
C PRO A 29 -6.28 6.20 2.15
N TRP A 30 -6.59 4.92 1.99
CA TRP A 30 -6.58 4.22 0.71
C TRP A 30 -7.92 3.55 0.42
N ARG A 31 -8.22 3.44 -0.88
CA ARG A 31 -9.31 2.62 -1.42
C ARG A 31 -8.73 1.72 -2.51
N PHE A 32 -9.16 0.47 -2.54
CA PHE A 32 -8.75 -0.49 -3.55
C PHE A 32 -9.89 -0.81 -4.49
N GLU A 33 -9.62 -0.89 -5.79
CA GLU A 33 -10.54 -1.40 -6.80
C GLU A 33 -9.88 -2.59 -7.50
N VAL A 34 -10.55 -3.74 -7.50
CA VAL A 34 -10.03 -4.98 -8.08
C VAL A 34 -10.80 -5.30 -9.35
N ASN A 35 -10.07 -5.55 -10.44
CA ASN A 35 -10.62 -5.94 -11.73
C ASN A 35 -9.79 -7.06 -12.34
N GLY A 36 -10.24 -8.30 -12.16
CA GLY A 36 -9.50 -9.50 -12.55
C GLY A 36 -8.14 -9.55 -11.85
N HIS A 37 -7.07 -9.38 -12.63
CA HIS A 37 -5.67 -9.40 -12.19
C HIS A 37 -5.09 -8.01 -11.90
N VAL A 38 -5.92 -6.97 -11.91
CA VAL A 38 -5.49 -5.59 -11.68
C VAL A 38 -6.06 -5.08 -10.37
N ILE A 39 -5.19 -4.48 -9.54
CA ILE A 39 -5.56 -3.78 -8.31
C ILE A 39 -5.16 -2.32 -8.44
N ASP A 40 -6.15 -1.45 -8.49
CA ASP A 40 -5.95 -0.01 -8.45
C ASP A 40 -5.98 0.49 -7.01
N VAL A 41 -5.00 1.32 -6.66
CA VAL A 41 -4.83 1.94 -5.35
C VAL A 41 -5.14 3.43 -5.46
N PHE A 42 -6.22 3.83 -4.81
CA PHE A 42 -6.69 5.22 -4.76
C PHE A 42 -6.43 5.84 -3.39
N LEU A 43 -6.26 7.16 -3.35
CA LEU A 43 -6.36 7.93 -2.12
C LEU A 43 -7.84 8.11 -1.73
N ASP A 44 -8.14 7.91 -0.45
CA ASP A 44 -9.43 8.25 0.13
C ASP A 44 -9.35 9.63 0.79
N GLY A 45 -9.75 10.67 0.05
CA GLY A 45 -9.75 12.05 0.53
C GLY A 45 -10.62 12.30 1.76
N SER A 46 -11.60 11.43 2.05
CA SER A 46 -12.43 11.53 3.26
C SER A 46 -11.65 11.23 4.54
N ARG A 47 -10.48 10.58 4.42
CA ARG A 47 -9.56 10.23 5.50
C ARG A 47 -8.34 11.16 5.57
N SER A 48 -8.39 12.28 4.86
CA SER A 48 -7.32 13.27 4.89
C SER A 48 -7.24 13.98 6.24
N LEU A 49 -6.04 14.49 6.55
CA LEU A 49 -5.73 15.23 7.77
C LEU A 49 -5.23 16.63 7.39
N PRO A 50 -6.12 17.59 7.09
CA PRO A 50 -5.70 18.88 6.50
C PRO A 50 -4.80 19.73 7.40
N ALA A 51 -4.84 19.52 8.73
CA ALA A 51 -4.01 20.25 9.68
C ALA A 51 -2.59 19.67 9.75
N GLU A 52 -2.44 18.35 9.83
CA GLU A 52 -1.16 17.65 10.00
C GLU A 52 -0.49 17.28 8.67
N ASP A 53 -1.27 17.04 7.61
CA ASP A 53 -0.82 16.70 6.26
C ASP A 53 -1.47 17.59 5.19
N PRO A 54 -1.20 18.91 5.18
CA PRO A 54 -1.83 19.86 4.28
C PRO A 54 -1.53 19.61 2.78
N THR A 55 -0.47 18.86 2.49
CA THR A 55 -0.05 18.51 1.12
C THR A 55 -0.52 17.12 0.67
N GLY A 56 -1.06 16.31 1.58
CA GLY A 56 -1.38 14.90 1.32
C GLY A 56 -0.16 14.02 1.11
N ARG A 57 1.03 14.46 1.55
CA ARG A 57 2.28 13.73 1.36
C ARG A 57 2.29 12.46 2.19
N ALA A 58 1.82 12.53 3.45
CA ALA A 58 1.76 11.36 4.31
C ALA A 58 0.76 10.33 3.78
N MET A 59 -0.38 10.78 3.23
CA MET A 59 -1.34 9.89 2.57
C MET A 59 -0.72 9.15 1.38
N ARG A 60 0.03 9.85 0.52
CA ARG A 60 0.72 9.23 -0.63
C ARG A 60 1.78 8.22 -0.20
N ILE A 61 2.57 8.54 0.83
CA ILE A 61 3.56 7.60 1.39
C ILE A 61 2.87 6.36 1.94
N ALA A 62 1.76 6.54 2.66
CA ALA A 62 0.96 5.44 3.20
C ALA A 62 0.42 4.54 2.08
N ALA A 63 -0.11 5.13 1.00
CA ALA A 63 -0.55 4.37 -0.16
C ALA A 63 0.59 3.63 -0.87
N GLY A 64 1.78 4.24 -0.98
CA GLY A 64 2.98 3.55 -1.48
C GLY A 64 3.37 2.34 -0.64
N ALA A 65 3.30 2.46 0.68
CA ALA A 65 3.53 1.33 1.59
C ALA A 65 2.47 0.21 1.42
N ALA A 66 1.20 0.57 1.20
CA ALA A 66 0.15 -0.39 0.90
C ALA A 66 0.40 -1.13 -0.44
N THR A 67 0.82 -0.40 -1.48
CA THR A 67 1.23 -0.97 -2.77
C THR A 67 2.41 -1.93 -2.62
N PHE A 68 3.41 -1.58 -1.81
CA PHE A 68 4.56 -2.46 -1.57
C PHE A 68 4.15 -3.75 -0.83
N ASN A 69 3.27 -3.66 0.16
CA ASN A 69 2.74 -4.84 0.84
C ASN A 69 1.93 -5.75 -0.09
N LEU A 70 1.16 -5.18 -1.03
CA LEU A 70 0.46 -5.94 -2.08
C LEU A 70 1.44 -6.78 -2.91
N ARG A 71 2.56 -6.19 -3.34
CA ARG A 71 3.61 -6.87 -4.10
C ARG A 71 4.23 -8.03 -3.31
N CYS A 72 4.50 -7.82 -2.02
CA CYS A 72 5.01 -8.87 -1.14
C CYS A 72 4.03 -10.05 -1.01
N ALA A 73 2.73 -9.76 -0.81
CA ALA A 73 1.71 -10.78 -0.72
C ALA A 73 1.52 -11.54 -2.04
N ALA A 74 1.53 -10.84 -3.18
CA ALA A 74 1.49 -11.48 -4.50
C ALA A 74 2.66 -12.46 -4.68
N ALA A 75 3.89 -12.04 -4.37
CA ALA A 75 5.07 -12.90 -4.45
C ALA A 75 4.94 -14.17 -3.60
N SER A 76 4.39 -14.04 -2.37
CA SER A 76 4.18 -15.19 -1.47
C SER A 76 3.20 -16.25 -1.98
N MET A 77 2.35 -15.88 -2.93
CA MET A 77 1.37 -16.76 -3.58
C MET A 77 1.83 -17.28 -4.94
N GLY A 78 3.08 -17.03 -5.34
CA GLY A 78 3.60 -17.44 -6.65
C GLY A 78 3.19 -16.51 -7.80
N TYR A 79 2.84 -15.26 -7.49
CA TYR A 79 2.56 -14.24 -8.49
C TYR A 79 3.71 -13.26 -8.66
N SER A 80 3.97 -12.88 -9.91
CA SER A 80 4.73 -11.67 -10.25
C SER A 80 3.83 -10.45 -10.21
N SER A 81 4.41 -9.29 -9.94
CA SER A 81 3.67 -8.02 -9.92
C SER A 81 4.42 -6.90 -10.63
N TRP A 82 3.70 -6.18 -11.48
CA TRP A 82 4.16 -4.93 -12.09
C TRP A 82 3.29 -3.79 -11.61
N PHE A 83 3.87 -2.60 -11.47
CA PHE A 83 3.08 -1.44 -11.06
C PHE A 83 3.50 -0.17 -11.77
N GLY A 84 2.53 0.72 -11.96
CA GLY A 84 2.73 2.09 -12.39
C GLY A 84 2.27 3.06 -11.32
N LEU A 85 3.06 4.09 -11.04
CA LEU A 85 2.71 5.17 -10.10
C LEU A 85 2.01 6.31 -10.84
N ALA A 86 0.98 6.88 -10.22
CA ALA A 86 0.13 7.93 -10.80
C ALA A 86 -0.23 7.67 -12.29
N PRO A 87 -0.84 6.50 -12.59
CA PRO A 87 -0.98 6.02 -13.97
C PRO A 87 -1.97 6.82 -14.82
N ASP A 88 -2.87 7.61 -14.21
CA ASP A 88 -3.82 8.47 -14.90
C ASP A 88 -3.70 9.93 -14.44
N ARG A 89 -3.40 10.84 -15.37
CA ARG A 89 -3.32 12.28 -15.10
C ARG A 89 -4.69 12.92 -14.85
N TYR A 90 -5.77 12.29 -15.30
CA TYR A 90 -7.14 12.79 -15.15
C TYR A 90 -7.81 12.26 -13.88
N ASP A 91 -7.23 11.23 -13.26
CA ASP A 91 -7.64 10.71 -11.96
C ASP A 91 -6.47 10.83 -10.96
N PRO A 92 -6.28 12.02 -10.35
CA PRO A 92 -5.14 12.27 -9.47
C PRO A 92 -5.19 11.51 -8.14
N ASP A 93 -6.33 10.88 -7.83
CA ASP A 93 -6.49 10.05 -6.64
C ASP A 93 -5.99 8.62 -6.91
N LEU A 94 -5.93 8.17 -8.17
CA LEU A 94 -5.29 6.90 -8.56
C LEU A 94 -3.77 7.02 -8.45
N VAL A 95 -3.21 6.48 -7.37
CA VAL A 95 -1.78 6.63 -7.05
C VAL A 95 -0.93 5.45 -7.48
N ALA A 96 -1.52 4.27 -7.61
CA ALA A 96 -0.83 3.12 -8.20
C ALA A 96 -1.82 2.19 -8.90
N ARG A 97 -1.36 1.54 -9.97
CA ARG A 97 -2.02 0.37 -10.58
C ARG A 97 -1.07 -0.80 -10.48
N VAL A 98 -1.51 -1.90 -9.88
CA VAL A 98 -0.74 -3.14 -9.75
C VAL A 98 -1.36 -4.20 -10.64
N VAL A 99 -0.55 -4.82 -11.50
CA VAL A 99 -0.93 -5.94 -12.35
C VAL A 99 -0.25 -7.19 -11.79
N ILE A 100 -1.04 -8.23 -11.56
CA ILE A 100 -0.62 -9.48 -10.93
C ILE A 100 -0.73 -10.60 -11.96
N ALA A 101 0.35 -11.35 -12.22
CA ALA A 101 0.28 -12.50 -13.13
C ALA A 101 1.03 -13.71 -12.57
N PRO A 102 0.57 -14.94 -12.86
CA PRO A 102 1.28 -16.15 -12.47
C PRO A 102 2.75 -16.10 -12.92
N THR A 103 3.64 -16.65 -12.11
CA THR A 103 5.06 -16.73 -12.47
C THR A 103 5.67 -18.04 -12.01
N ASP A 104 6.59 -18.57 -12.81
CA ASP A 104 7.44 -19.70 -12.44
C ASP A 104 8.71 -19.24 -11.70
N GLU A 105 8.97 -17.92 -11.67
CA GLU A 105 10.14 -17.30 -11.04
C GLU A 105 9.70 -16.31 -9.94
N PRO A 106 9.29 -16.80 -8.76
CA PRO A 106 8.86 -15.94 -7.66
C PRO A 106 10.00 -15.09 -7.12
N ASP A 107 9.71 -13.82 -6.84
CA ASP A 107 10.64 -12.90 -6.19
C ASP A 107 10.86 -13.33 -4.73
N LYS A 108 12.05 -13.87 -4.46
CA LYS A 108 12.42 -14.42 -3.14
C LYS A 108 12.54 -13.34 -2.07
N GLU A 109 12.95 -12.12 -2.43
CA GLU A 109 13.09 -11.02 -1.49
C GLU A 109 11.72 -10.52 -1.05
N LEU A 110 10.81 -10.28 -2.00
CA LEU A 110 9.43 -9.93 -1.70
C LEU A 110 8.69 -11.04 -0.93
N THR A 111 8.93 -12.29 -1.28
CA THR A 111 8.39 -13.45 -0.55
C THR A 111 8.85 -13.46 0.90
N ALA A 112 10.15 -13.24 1.16
CA ALA A 112 10.67 -13.17 2.52
C ALA A 112 10.05 -12.01 3.31
N LEU A 113 9.89 -10.83 2.68
CA LEU A 113 9.29 -9.65 3.31
C LEU A 113 7.80 -9.83 3.65
N SER A 114 7.06 -10.65 2.90
CA SER A 114 5.65 -10.94 3.19
C SER A 114 5.43 -11.46 4.62
N THR A 115 6.37 -12.27 5.12
CA THR A 115 6.32 -12.85 6.47
C THR A 115 6.49 -11.80 7.59
N GLN A 116 7.00 -10.61 7.26
CA GLN A 116 7.23 -9.53 8.21
C GLN A 116 6.01 -8.60 8.34
N ILE A 117 5.12 -8.58 7.35
CA ILE A 117 3.91 -7.74 7.34
C ILE A 117 3.07 -7.93 8.63
N PRO A 118 2.69 -9.15 9.06
CA PRO A 118 1.89 -9.33 10.27
C PRO A 118 2.68 -9.08 11.58
N ARG A 119 4.02 -9.07 11.52
CA ARG A 119 4.90 -8.90 12.70
C ARG A 119 5.22 -7.42 12.97
N ARG A 120 5.12 -6.58 11.94
CA ARG A 120 5.44 -5.16 12.01
C ARG A 120 4.46 -4.45 12.96
N HIS A 121 5.01 -3.68 13.89
CA HIS A 121 4.26 -2.76 14.74
C HIS A 121 5.05 -1.47 14.92
N THR A 122 4.35 -0.39 15.25
CA THR A 122 4.98 0.89 15.57
C THR A 122 5.19 0.96 17.07
N SER A 123 6.43 0.78 17.53
CA SER A 123 6.81 1.09 18.91
C SER A 123 7.02 2.60 19.07
N ARG A 124 6.51 3.15 20.16
CA ARG A 124 6.76 4.55 20.59
C ARG A 124 7.57 4.61 21.88
N GLU A 125 8.05 3.45 22.33
CA GLU A 125 8.93 3.35 23.48
C GLU A 125 10.34 3.84 23.12
N PRO A 126 11.10 4.35 24.11
CA PRO A 126 12.50 4.69 23.89
C PRO A 126 13.28 3.50 23.30
N LEU A 127 13.86 3.72 22.13
CA LEU A 127 14.72 2.73 21.48
C LEU A 127 16.13 2.80 22.08
N ARG A 128 16.73 1.64 22.33
CA ARG A 128 18.15 1.57 22.67
C ARG A 128 18.97 1.89 21.41
N PRO A 129 19.96 2.80 21.49
CA PRO A 129 20.86 3.04 20.37
C PRO A 129 21.73 1.80 20.18
N VAL A 130 21.35 0.94 19.23
CA VAL A 130 22.14 -0.19 18.77
C VAL A 130 22.82 0.24 17.49
N GLN A 131 24.15 0.16 17.47
CA GLN A 131 24.92 0.41 16.25
C GLN A 131 24.62 -0.70 15.25
N LEU A 132 24.22 -0.31 14.04
CA LEU A 132 24.06 -1.25 12.93
C LEU A 132 25.42 -1.65 12.40
N THR A 133 25.56 -2.92 12.03
CA THR A 133 26.78 -3.39 11.35
C THR A 133 26.90 -2.70 9.98
N ASN A 134 28.12 -2.66 9.43
CA ASN A 134 28.31 -2.13 8.08
C ASN A 134 27.50 -2.91 7.04
N ASP A 135 27.37 -4.23 7.23
CA ASP A 135 26.60 -5.10 6.34
C ASP A 135 25.11 -4.75 6.38
N ASP A 136 24.55 -4.50 7.57
CA ASP A 136 23.17 -4.02 7.71
C ASP A 136 22.96 -2.66 7.03
N GLN A 137 23.92 -1.74 7.19
CA GLN A 137 23.84 -0.42 6.56
C GLN A 137 23.87 -0.52 5.03
N VAL A 138 24.74 -1.38 4.48
CA VAL A 138 24.81 -1.64 3.04
C VAL A 138 23.51 -2.31 2.55
N ALA A 139 22.99 -3.29 3.28
CA ALA A 139 21.75 -3.97 2.93
C ALA A 139 20.56 -3.00 2.91
N LEU A 140 20.40 -2.17 3.94
CA LEU A 140 19.32 -1.17 4.02
C LEU A 140 19.44 -0.11 2.92
N SER A 141 20.67 0.34 2.61
CA SER A 141 20.91 1.30 1.54
C SER A 141 20.55 0.71 0.16
N ARG A 142 20.90 -0.56 -0.09
CA ARG A 142 20.53 -1.28 -1.32
C ARG A 142 19.02 -1.47 -1.45
N ALA A 143 18.36 -1.84 -0.36
CA ALA A 143 16.90 -1.99 -0.34
C ALA A 143 16.19 -0.66 -0.66
N ALA A 144 16.67 0.46 -0.12
CA ALA A 144 16.15 1.78 -0.46
C ALA A 144 16.34 2.10 -1.95
N MET A 145 17.55 1.89 -2.48
CA MET A 145 17.86 2.14 -3.89
C MET A 145 17.03 1.27 -4.86
N ALA A 146 16.78 0.01 -4.51
CA ALA A 146 15.96 -0.91 -5.31
C ALA A 146 14.53 -0.38 -5.50
N GLU A 147 14.02 0.37 -4.53
CA GLU A 147 12.69 1.00 -4.56
C GLU A 147 12.75 2.49 -4.94
N GLY A 148 13.88 2.97 -5.47
CA GLY A 148 14.07 4.35 -5.94
C GLY A 148 14.14 5.40 -4.82
N ALA A 149 14.45 4.98 -3.59
CA ALA A 149 14.61 5.85 -2.42
C ALA A 149 16.08 6.04 -2.05
N GLU A 150 16.39 7.19 -1.46
CA GLU A 150 17.70 7.49 -0.88
C GLU A 150 17.63 7.33 0.65
N LEU A 151 18.60 6.60 1.21
CA LEU A 151 18.78 6.44 2.65
C LEU A 151 20.04 7.20 3.09
N SER A 152 19.89 8.12 4.05
CA SER A 152 21.02 8.86 4.64
C SER A 152 21.16 8.52 6.13
N TRP A 153 22.40 8.25 6.55
CA TRP A 153 22.75 7.97 7.94
C TRP A 153 22.98 9.29 8.68
N LEU A 154 22.23 9.51 9.75
CA LEU A 154 22.40 10.68 10.60
C LEU A 154 23.52 10.42 11.63
N PRO A 155 24.44 11.38 11.86
CA PRO A 155 25.46 11.23 12.88
C PRO A 155 24.83 11.17 14.28
N ALA A 156 25.52 10.52 15.21
CA ALA A 156 25.07 10.44 16.59
C ALA A 156 24.89 11.86 17.19
N PRO A 157 23.87 12.10 18.03
CA PRO A 157 23.72 13.38 18.72
C PRO A 157 24.98 13.71 19.52
N GLY A 158 25.75 14.72 19.08
CA GLY A 158 27.02 15.14 19.70
C GLY A 158 28.22 15.17 18.76
N ASP A 159 28.16 14.49 17.60
CA ASP A 159 29.26 14.43 16.62
C ASP A 159 29.15 15.52 15.53
N GLN A 160 28.45 16.62 15.83
CA GLN A 160 28.41 17.81 14.97
C GLN A 160 29.72 18.58 15.13
N GLY A 161 30.81 18.01 14.62
CA GLY A 161 32.03 18.74 14.32
C GLY A 161 31.70 19.99 13.49
N ARG A 162 32.38 21.09 13.81
CA ARG A 162 32.24 22.43 13.20
C ARG A 162 31.96 22.38 11.69
N PRO A 163 31.08 23.25 11.15
CA PRO A 163 30.68 23.18 9.75
C PRO A 163 31.84 23.53 8.81
N GLY A 164 32.50 22.51 8.26
CA GLY A 164 33.29 22.61 7.04
C GLY A 164 32.38 22.46 5.83
N SER A 165 32.03 23.58 5.19
CA SER A 165 31.43 23.72 3.85
C SER A 165 30.82 22.46 3.21
N ALA A 166 29.63 22.04 3.66
CA ALA A 166 28.77 21.20 2.85
C ALA A 166 28.15 22.07 1.73
N ALA A 167 28.64 21.89 0.50
CA ALA A 167 27.99 22.43 -0.68
C ALA A 167 26.54 21.95 -0.69
N ARG A 168 25.60 22.88 -0.55
CA ARG A 168 24.17 22.59 -0.67
C ARG A 168 23.93 22.15 -2.11
N HIS A 169 23.85 20.84 -2.35
CA HIS A 169 23.22 20.34 -3.55
C HIS A 169 21.73 20.68 -3.44
N ARG A 170 21.37 21.79 -4.07
CA ARG A 170 20.01 22.22 -4.28
C ARG A 170 19.46 21.35 -5.42
N PRO A 171 18.45 20.47 -5.18
CA PRO A 171 17.81 19.79 -6.30
C PRO A 171 17.20 20.86 -7.24
N PRO A 172 17.14 20.61 -8.56
CA PRO A 172 16.51 21.53 -9.48
C PRO A 172 15.08 21.78 -9.00
N ARG A 173 14.73 23.07 -8.88
CA ARG A 173 13.36 23.49 -8.61
C ARG A 173 12.51 22.99 -9.76
N ASP A 174 11.75 21.92 -9.54
CA ASP A 174 10.65 21.59 -10.44
C ASP A 174 9.72 22.81 -10.51
N ARG A 175 9.57 23.30 -11.73
CA ARG A 175 8.64 24.36 -12.08
C ARG A 175 7.24 23.89 -11.69
N ARG A 176 6.76 24.40 -10.56
CA ARG A 176 5.35 24.65 -10.21
C ARG A 176 4.35 23.82 -11.02
N LEU A 177 3.97 22.64 -10.52
CA LEU A 177 2.56 22.28 -10.56
C LEU A 177 1.91 23.05 -9.42
N ALA A 178 1.26 24.16 -9.76
CA ALA A 178 0.37 24.84 -8.83
C ALA A 178 -0.71 23.83 -8.38
N PRO A 179 -1.13 23.85 -7.09
CA PRO A 179 -2.24 23.02 -6.68
C PRO A 179 -3.47 23.40 -7.51
N PRO A 180 -4.22 22.45 -8.09
CA PRO A 180 -5.51 22.78 -8.68
C PRO A 180 -6.37 23.38 -7.57
N ARG A 181 -6.82 24.61 -7.78
CA ARG A 181 -7.80 25.26 -6.91
C ARG A 181 -9.01 24.33 -6.83
N ARG A 182 -9.34 23.84 -5.64
CA ARG A 182 -10.58 23.11 -5.37
C ARG A 182 -11.75 24.05 -5.66
N THR A 183 -12.30 23.98 -6.87
CA THR A 183 -13.64 24.47 -7.14
C THR A 183 -14.62 23.47 -6.54
N ARG A 184 -15.50 23.96 -5.66
CA ARG A 184 -16.66 23.20 -5.15
C ARG A 184 -17.38 22.53 -6.33
N PRO A 185 -17.74 21.23 -6.25
CA PRO A 185 -18.60 20.65 -7.26
C PRO A 185 -20.02 21.18 -7.05
N LEU A 186 -20.43 22.13 -7.89
CA LEU A 186 -21.86 22.25 -8.22
C LEU A 186 -22.24 20.99 -8.99
N GLY A 187 -23.32 20.37 -8.53
CA GLY A 187 -23.79 19.07 -8.99
C GLY A 187 -23.87 18.97 -10.51
N ARG A 188 -23.31 17.88 -11.04
CA ARG A 188 -23.67 17.36 -12.35
C ARG A 188 -24.01 15.89 -12.18
N ARG A 189 -25.31 15.60 -12.22
CA ARG A 189 -25.81 14.29 -12.61
C ARG A 189 -25.27 13.98 -14.01
N ARG A 190 -24.54 12.89 -14.16
CA ARG A 190 -24.50 12.13 -15.41
C ARG A 190 -24.70 10.66 -15.08
N SER A 191 -25.77 10.14 -15.64
CA SER A 191 -26.06 8.73 -15.84
C SER A 191 -24.92 8.06 -16.59
N ASN A 192 -24.43 6.94 -16.08
CA ASN A 192 -23.89 5.90 -16.93
C ASN A 192 -24.20 4.55 -16.29
N ASP A 193 -25.08 3.81 -16.96
CA ASP A 193 -25.34 2.41 -16.72
C ASP A 193 -24.06 1.61 -17.01
N GLY A 194 -23.59 0.90 -16.00
CA GLY A 194 -22.43 0.01 -16.10
C GLY A 194 -22.19 -0.57 -14.71
N ARG A 195 -22.57 -1.83 -14.54
CA ARG A 195 -22.65 -2.52 -13.25
C ARG A 195 -21.30 -2.48 -12.52
N ARG A 196 -21.22 -1.65 -11.47
CA ARG A 196 -20.17 -1.64 -10.45
C ARG A 196 -20.53 -2.68 -9.38
N THR A 197 -19.62 -3.60 -9.10
CA THR A 197 -19.67 -4.39 -7.87
C THR A 197 -18.84 -3.64 -6.84
N GLU A 198 -19.48 -2.81 -6.03
CA GLU A 198 -18.85 -2.18 -4.87
C GLU A 198 -18.72 -3.23 -3.75
N LEU A 199 -17.49 -3.69 -3.48
CA LEU A 199 -17.15 -4.40 -2.26
C LEU A 199 -16.38 -3.43 -1.35
N CYS A 200 -17.12 -2.69 -0.52
CA CYS A 200 -16.54 -1.90 0.56
C CYS A 200 -16.05 -2.84 1.68
N ALA A 201 -14.77 -3.20 1.67
CA ALA A 201 -14.15 -3.84 2.82
C ALA A 201 -13.94 -2.80 3.94
N ARG A 202 -14.85 -2.78 4.93
CA ARG A 202 -14.62 -2.13 6.23
C ARG A 202 -13.84 -3.09 7.11
N ALA A 203 -12.52 -2.99 7.12
CA ALA A 203 -11.70 -3.66 8.14
C ALA A 203 -11.63 -2.76 9.39
N GLN A 204 -12.43 -3.07 10.41
CA GLN A 204 -12.20 -2.58 11.77
C GLN A 204 -11.22 -3.53 12.46
N VAL A 205 -9.99 -3.07 12.72
CA VAL A 205 -9.08 -3.78 13.64
C VAL A 205 -9.25 -3.15 15.02
N GLN A 206 -9.84 -3.91 15.95
CA GLN A 206 -9.88 -3.55 17.36
C GLN A 206 -8.46 -3.57 17.95
N GLN A 207 -8.14 -2.56 18.75
CA GLN A 207 -6.91 -2.53 19.54
C GLN A 207 -6.90 -3.71 20.52
N LEU A 208 -5.97 -4.65 20.36
CA LEU A 208 -5.63 -5.60 21.41
C LEU A 208 -4.65 -4.92 22.37
N SER A 209 -5.17 -4.41 23.47
CA SER A 209 -4.40 -4.14 24.68
C SER A 209 -4.11 -5.48 25.34
N ILE A 210 -2.84 -5.90 25.40
CA ILE A 210 -2.43 -7.05 26.20
C ILE A 210 -1.90 -6.51 27.53
N ALA A 211 -2.79 -6.44 28.52
CA ALA A 211 -2.40 -6.49 29.92
C ALA A 211 -2.10 -7.95 30.26
N GLY A 212 -0.87 -8.23 30.72
CA GLY A 212 -0.47 -9.58 31.09
C GLY A 212 -1.09 -10.02 32.42
N THR A 213 -1.55 -11.27 32.48
CA THR A 213 -1.39 -12.16 33.66
C THR A 213 -1.59 -13.63 33.28
N ARG A 214 -0.78 -14.46 33.96
CA ARG A 214 -0.55 -15.91 33.97
C ARG A 214 -1.71 -16.91 33.69
N SER A 215 -1.28 -18.04 33.10
CA SER A 215 -1.66 -19.46 33.29
C SER A 215 -3.09 -19.95 32.97
N GLY A 216 -3.18 -20.95 32.08
CA GLY A 216 -4.30 -21.91 31.98
C GLY A 216 -4.66 -22.29 30.54
N HIS A 217 -4.62 -23.58 30.22
CA HIS A 217 -5.00 -24.22 28.94
C HIS A 217 -6.43 -24.82 29.07
N PRO A 218 -7.08 -25.37 28.01
CA PRO A 218 -7.72 -24.68 26.89
C PRO A 218 -9.24 -25.01 26.77
N ALA A 219 -10.02 -24.26 25.98
CA ALA A 219 -11.34 -24.69 25.52
C ALA A 219 -11.78 -24.05 24.18
N SER A 220 -11.93 -24.89 23.16
CA SER A 220 -13.07 -25.01 22.23
C SER A 220 -13.86 -23.76 21.78
N GLY A 221 -13.77 -23.47 20.48
CA GLY A 221 -14.92 -23.20 19.60
C GLY A 221 -15.42 -21.76 19.51
N SER A 222 -15.22 -21.10 18.37
CA SER A 222 -15.99 -19.93 17.91
C SER A 222 -15.80 -19.69 16.40
N ASP A 223 -16.76 -20.19 15.63
CA ASP A 223 -17.41 -19.66 14.42
C ASP A 223 -16.68 -18.61 13.52
N PRO A 224 -16.42 -18.89 12.23
CA PRO A 224 -16.02 -17.87 11.26
C PRO A 224 -17.24 -17.03 10.78
N ALA A 225 -17.06 -15.72 10.80
CA ALA A 225 -18.03 -14.70 10.40
C ALA A 225 -18.70 -15.01 9.04
N GLN A 226 -20.03 -15.13 9.07
CA GLN A 226 -20.87 -15.35 7.89
C GLN A 226 -20.96 -14.09 7.01
N TYR A 227 -20.75 -14.24 5.70
CA TYR A 227 -21.10 -13.26 4.68
C TYR A 227 -22.18 -13.86 3.76
N GLN A 228 -23.26 -13.10 3.50
CA GLN A 228 -24.26 -13.44 2.49
C GLN A 228 -23.98 -12.67 1.19
N LEU A 229 -23.82 -13.39 0.07
CA LEU A 229 -23.79 -12.82 -1.28
C LEU A 229 -25.04 -13.30 -2.05
N ARG A 230 -25.72 -12.38 -2.75
CA ARG A 230 -26.78 -12.72 -3.71
C ARG A 230 -26.24 -12.59 -5.13
N ASP A 231 -26.32 -13.67 -5.89
CA ASP A 231 -26.01 -13.71 -7.32
C ASP A 231 -27.24 -13.33 -8.16
N ARG A 232 -27.03 -12.51 -9.19
CA ARG A 232 -27.92 -12.39 -10.34
C ARG A 232 -27.10 -12.12 -11.60
N THR A 233 -26.76 -13.21 -12.26
CA THR A 233 -26.33 -13.30 -13.65
C THR A 233 -27.22 -12.51 -14.62
N GLY A 234 -26.62 -11.99 -15.70
CA GLY A 234 -27.36 -11.57 -16.90
C GLY A 234 -26.64 -10.57 -17.83
N ALA A 235 -25.93 -11.13 -18.82
CA ALA A 235 -25.69 -10.63 -20.19
C ALA A 235 -24.65 -9.52 -20.49
N GLY A 236 -23.78 -9.81 -21.48
CA GLY A 236 -23.30 -8.84 -22.48
C GLY A 236 -21.79 -8.72 -22.69
N ARG A 237 -21.22 -9.41 -23.69
CA ARG A 237 -19.82 -9.34 -24.16
C ARG A 237 -19.42 -7.95 -24.71
N ALA A 238 -18.17 -7.54 -24.47
CA ALA A 238 -17.32 -6.87 -25.46
C ALA A 238 -15.84 -7.06 -25.10
N VAL A 239 -15.07 -7.68 -26.01
CA VAL A 239 -13.65 -8.00 -25.86
C VAL A 239 -12.84 -6.91 -26.56
N HIS A 240 -11.94 -6.22 -25.85
CA HIS A 240 -10.90 -5.42 -26.48
C HIS A 240 -9.52 -5.96 -26.11
N ARG A 241 -8.91 -6.59 -27.12
CA ARG A 241 -7.58 -7.19 -27.13
C ARG A 241 -6.51 -6.09 -27.10
N TRP A 242 -5.69 -6.07 -26.05
CA TRP A 242 -4.48 -5.22 -25.99
C TRP A 242 -3.32 -5.97 -26.67
N ARG A 243 -2.56 -5.30 -27.54
CA ARG A 243 -1.37 -5.85 -28.22
C ARG A 243 -0.12 -5.32 -27.54
N HIS A 244 0.82 -6.19 -27.22
CA HIS A 244 2.17 -5.84 -26.75
C HIS A 244 2.96 -5.09 -27.84
N PRO A 245 3.82 -4.12 -27.48
CA PRO A 245 4.88 -3.64 -28.38
C PRO A 245 6.03 -4.65 -28.39
N GLY A 246 6.60 -4.88 -29.58
CA GLY A 246 7.74 -5.77 -29.80
C GLY A 246 9.09 -5.08 -29.67
#